data_AF-A0A2A7S1U9-F1
#
_entry.id   AF-A0A2A7S1U9-F1
#
_cell.length_a   1.000
_cell.length_b   1.000
_cell.length_c   1.000
_cell.angle_alpha   90.00
_cell.angle_beta   90.00
_cell.angle_gamma   90.00
#
_symmetry.space_group_name_H-M   'P 1'
#
loop_
_entity.id
_entity.type
_entity.pdbx_description
1 polymer ?
#
loop_
_entity_poly.entity_id
_entity_poly.type
_entity_poly.pdbx_seq_one_letter_code
_entity_poly.pdbx_strand_id
1 'polypeptide(L)'
;MMPMTEDPPREIPSEIRNFLLAAIIVGDMVLPSRYALPDEIETLQVGFRSNGRTGESLVSTHDGAWQPAWFVLAVNDFNDPFFVDVAEEAAGFPVCFAKHGGGRWDAIPVAGSLRRFGEILLRLKAVGDDDAQVSRFVEDELDVADPLWSEVLQARREHAAEFPKIAPAAYDPANLATVELVVTDFGSQKLKVIQIVRRILGVSPQEALALVARPELLVGKGPRISLQRLAAELTAAGARTEFRPRTD
;
A
#
# COMPACT_ATOMS: atom_id res chain seq x y z
N MET A 1 -12.55 -49.34 14.74
CA MET A 1 -12.54 -48.01 14.08
C MET A 1 -13.85 -47.35 14.45
N MET A 2 -13.84 -46.51 15.50
CA MET A 2 -15.02 -45.75 15.90
C MET A 2 -15.25 -44.66 14.84
N PRO A 3 -16.49 -44.42 14.38
CA PRO A 3 -16.76 -43.31 13.49
C PRO A 3 -16.44 -42.02 14.26
N MET A 4 -15.60 -41.16 13.69
CA MET A 4 -15.53 -39.78 14.16
C MET A 4 -16.94 -39.21 13.99
N THR A 5 -17.57 -38.86 15.09
CA THR A 5 -18.77 -38.05 15.07
C THR A 5 -18.32 -36.72 14.49
N GLU A 6 -18.68 -36.42 13.25
CA GLU A 6 -18.57 -35.07 12.72
C GLU A 6 -19.43 -34.20 13.64
N ASP A 7 -18.77 -33.39 14.46
CA ASP A 7 -19.43 -32.35 15.23
C ASP A 7 -20.22 -31.50 14.22
N PRO A 8 -21.53 -31.25 14.43
CA PRO A 8 -22.29 -30.42 13.52
C PRO A 8 -21.58 -29.06 13.37
N PRO A 9 -21.53 -28.48 12.16
CA PRO A 9 -20.85 -27.21 11.95
C PRO A 9 -21.40 -26.19 12.94
N ARG A 10 -20.52 -25.61 13.76
CA ARG A 10 -20.93 -24.61 14.74
C ARG A 10 -21.61 -23.46 14.01
N GLU A 11 -22.84 -23.19 14.38
CA GLU A 11 -23.56 -22.04 13.86
C GLU A 11 -22.90 -20.78 14.41
N ILE A 12 -22.30 -20.00 13.52
CA ILE A 12 -21.56 -18.79 13.90
C ILE A 12 -22.58 -17.71 14.28
N PRO A 13 -22.40 -17.02 15.42
CA PRO A 13 -23.23 -15.89 15.82
C PRO A 13 -23.39 -14.86 14.69
N SER A 14 -24.59 -14.30 14.55
CA SER A 14 -24.92 -13.39 13.44
C SER A 14 -24.01 -12.15 13.39
N GLU A 15 -23.55 -11.67 14.55
CA GLU A 15 -22.61 -10.54 14.63
C GLU A 15 -21.25 -10.88 14.02
N ILE A 16 -20.71 -12.06 14.35
CA ILE A 16 -19.47 -12.57 13.74
C ILE A 16 -19.68 -12.77 12.23
N ARG A 17 -20.79 -13.41 11.82
CA ARG A 17 -21.12 -13.59 10.39
C ARG A 17 -21.16 -12.26 9.65
N ASN A 18 -21.80 -11.24 10.20
CA ASN A 18 -21.91 -9.92 9.58
C ASN A 18 -20.55 -9.23 9.47
N PHE A 19 -19.70 -9.34 10.49
CA PHE A 19 -18.34 -8.80 10.46
C PHE A 19 -17.50 -9.48 9.36
N LEU A 20 -17.55 -10.82 9.27
CA LEU A 20 -16.85 -11.58 8.24
C LEU A 20 -17.33 -11.24 6.83
N LEU A 21 -18.64 -11.07 6.63
CA LEU A 21 -19.20 -10.64 5.35
C LEU A 21 -18.77 -9.22 4.95
N ALA A 22 -18.55 -8.33 5.93
CA ALA A 22 -18.09 -6.98 5.66
C ALA A 22 -16.63 -6.95 5.16
N ALA A 23 -15.80 -7.93 5.57
CA ALA A 23 -14.41 -8.12 5.12
C ALA A 23 -13.64 -6.80 4.92
N ILE A 24 -13.56 -6.00 5.99
CA ILE A 24 -13.08 -4.62 5.91
C ILE A 24 -11.55 -4.60 5.73
N ILE A 25 -11.10 -4.42 4.50
CA ILE A 25 -9.67 -4.25 4.18
C ILE A 25 -9.33 -2.75 4.19
N VAL A 26 -8.40 -2.36 5.07
CA VAL A 26 -7.89 -0.99 5.23
C VAL A 26 -6.71 -0.73 4.29
N GLY A 27 -5.77 -1.68 4.19
CA GLY A 27 -4.59 -1.61 3.31
C GLY A 27 -3.25 -1.66 4.05
N ASP A 28 -3.22 -1.42 5.37
CA ASP A 28 -2.02 -1.60 6.19
C ASP A 28 -1.66 -3.07 6.35
N MET A 29 -0.39 -3.43 6.14
CA MET A 29 0.11 -4.82 6.23
C MET A 29 -0.07 -5.46 7.62
N VAL A 30 -0.18 -4.64 8.66
CA VAL A 30 -0.36 -5.09 10.05
C VAL A 30 -1.83 -5.28 10.44
N LEU A 31 -2.77 -4.74 9.66
CA LEU A 31 -4.21 -4.84 9.88
C LEU A 31 -4.81 -6.04 9.13
N PRO A 32 -6.05 -6.44 9.45
CA PRO A 32 -6.71 -7.55 8.76
C PRO A 32 -6.72 -7.40 7.23
N SER A 33 -6.20 -8.41 6.52
CA SER A 33 -6.16 -8.47 5.06
C SER A 33 -6.87 -9.70 4.50
N ARG A 34 -6.93 -10.80 5.26
CA ARG A 34 -7.60 -12.05 4.87
C ARG A 34 -8.57 -12.52 5.95
N TYR A 35 -9.85 -12.50 5.63
CA TYR A 35 -10.94 -12.89 6.53
C TYR A 35 -11.36 -14.34 6.34
N ALA A 36 -11.88 -14.95 7.41
CA ALA A 36 -12.55 -16.24 7.32
C ALA A 36 -13.84 -16.09 6.49
N LEU A 37 -14.18 -17.10 5.72
CA LEU A 37 -15.48 -17.16 5.05
C LEU A 37 -16.52 -17.65 6.06
N PRO A 38 -17.69 -17.01 6.19
CA PRO A 38 -18.69 -17.40 7.18
C PRO A 38 -19.12 -18.87 7.10
N ASP A 39 -19.20 -19.43 5.89
CA ASP A 39 -19.65 -20.82 5.72
C ASP A 39 -18.47 -21.82 5.72
N GLU A 40 -17.23 -21.33 5.81
CA GLU A 40 -16.00 -22.13 5.82
C GLU A 40 -15.02 -21.64 6.91
N ILE A 41 -15.53 -21.20 8.06
CA ILE A 41 -14.72 -20.57 9.11
C ILE A 41 -13.56 -21.46 9.58
N GLU A 42 -13.77 -22.78 9.58
CA GLU A 42 -12.80 -23.81 9.95
C GLU A 42 -11.53 -23.76 9.08
N THR A 43 -11.64 -23.30 7.83
CA THR A 43 -10.50 -23.19 6.90
C THR A 43 -9.42 -22.24 7.43
N LEU A 44 -9.80 -21.11 8.04
CA LEU A 44 -8.83 -20.16 8.61
C LEU A 44 -8.30 -20.62 9.97
N GLN A 45 -8.92 -21.61 10.60
CA GLN A 45 -8.47 -22.14 11.89
C GLN A 45 -7.29 -23.10 11.76
N VAL A 46 -7.03 -23.60 10.55
CA VAL A 46 -5.88 -24.49 10.28
C VAL A 46 -4.57 -23.73 10.56
N GLY A 47 -3.71 -24.33 11.37
CA GLY A 47 -2.49 -23.72 11.90
C GLY A 47 -2.63 -23.10 13.29
N PHE A 48 -3.87 -22.86 13.74
CA PHE A 48 -4.18 -22.35 15.08
C PHE A 48 -4.88 -23.39 15.95
N ARG A 49 -6.01 -23.92 15.46
CA ARG A 49 -6.84 -24.93 16.16
C ARG A 49 -6.52 -26.36 15.76
N SER A 50 -6.04 -26.56 14.54
CA SER A 50 -5.70 -27.88 14.00
C SER A 50 -4.40 -27.84 13.20
N ASN A 51 -3.67 -28.95 13.22
CA ASN A 51 -2.46 -29.12 12.43
C ASN A 51 -2.84 -29.33 10.95
N GLY A 52 -2.36 -28.48 10.05
CA GLY A 52 -2.69 -28.57 8.62
C GLY A 52 -2.16 -29.81 7.89
N ARG A 53 -1.29 -30.61 8.51
CA ARG A 53 -0.77 -31.87 7.94
C ARG A 53 -1.40 -33.10 8.58
N THR A 54 -1.53 -33.12 9.91
CA THR A 54 -2.01 -34.30 10.64
C THR A 54 -3.50 -34.23 10.98
N GLY A 55 -4.10 -33.04 10.95
CA GLY A 55 -5.47 -32.79 11.41
C GLY A 55 -5.63 -32.82 12.94
N GLU A 56 -4.56 -33.09 13.68
CA GLU A 56 -4.61 -33.14 15.14
C GLU A 56 -4.94 -31.77 15.73
N SER A 57 -5.66 -31.77 16.84
CA SER A 57 -6.00 -30.54 17.53
C SER A 57 -4.77 -29.89 18.15
N LEU A 58 -4.65 -28.58 17.98
CA LEU A 58 -3.63 -27.73 18.60
C LEU A 58 -4.18 -26.94 19.79
N VAL A 59 -5.47 -27.08 20.11
CA VAL A 59 -6.10 -26.33 21.19
C VAL A 59 -5.75 -26.91 22.55
N SER A 60 -5.54 -26.04 23.53
CA SER A 60 -5.27 -26.45 24.90
C SER A 60 -5.56 -25.31 25.87
N THR A 61 -5.68 -25.64 27.15
CA THR A 61 -5.87 -24.66 28.23
C THR A 61 -4.57 -24.28 28.95
N HIS A 62 -3.42 -24.78 28.47
CA HIS A 62 -2.12 -24.39 29.00
C HIS A 62 -1.81 -22.92 28.68
N ASP A 63 -1.01 -22.28 29.54
CA ASP A 63 -0.52 -20.92 29.28
C ASP A 63 0.20 -20.84 27.93
N GLY A 64 -0.09 -19.81 27.15
CA GLY A 64 0.44 -19.61 25.80
C GLY A 64 -0.09 -20.58 24.73
N ALA A 65 -1.03 -21.47 25.03
CA ALA A 65 -1.67 -22.31 24.02
C ALA A 65 -2.88 -21.62 23.38
N TRP A 66 -3.28 -22.08 22.19
CA TRP A 66 -4.51 -21.62 21.56
C TRP A 66 -5.73 -22.15 22.31
N GLN A 67 -6.62 -21.27 22.78
CA GLN A 67 -7.70 -21.68 23.67
C GLN A 67 -8.88 -22.36 22.93
N PRO A 68 -9.62 -23.27 23.58
CA PRO A 68 -10.72 -23.99 22.95
C PRO A 68 -11.84 -23.12 22.37
N ALA A 69 -12.08 -21.92 22.88
CA ALA A 69 -13.11 -21.02 22.39
C ALA A 69 -12.59 -19.89 21.49
N TRP A 70 -11.28 -19.82 21.24
CA TRP A 70 -10.71 -18.81 20.35
C TRP A 70 -10.90 -19.16 18.87
N PHE A 71 -11.54 -18.27 18.13
CA PHE A 71 -11.78 -18.38 16.69
C PHE A 71 -11.17 -17.21 15.94
N VAL A 72 -10.31 -17.54 14.98
CA VAL A 72 -9.70 -16.56 14.08
C VAL A 72 -10.77 -16.01 13.14
N LEU A 73 -10.91 -14.69 13.13
CA LEU A 73 -11.79 -13.96 12.24
C LEU A 73 -11.05 -13.51 10.97
N ALA A 74 -9.81 -13.08 11.13
CA ALA A 74 -8.96 -12.63 10.04
C ALA A 74 -7.48 -12.77 10.41
N VAL A 75 -6.62 -12.67 9.41
CA VAL A 75 -5.17 -12.51 9.58
C VAL A 75 -4.67 -11.29 8.81
N ASN A 76 -3.55 -10.73 9.24
CA ASN A 76 -2.79 -9.74 8.47
C ASN A 76 -1.81 -10.42 7.49
N ASP A 77 -0.98 -9.61 6.82
CA ASP A 77 -0.01 -10.11 5.83
C ASP A 77 1.14 -10.91 6.43
N PHE A 78 1.33 -10.80 7.75
CA PHE A 78 2.31 -11.59 8.52
C PHE A 78 1.73 -12.90 9.08
N ASN A 79 0.46 -13.20 8.78
CA ASN A 79 -0.33 -14.30 9.34
C ASN A 79 -0.56 -14.19 10.86
N ASP A 80 -0.52 -12.98 11.41
CA ASP A 80 -0.94 -12.73 12.79
C ASP A 80 -2.46 -12.73 12.88
N PRO A 81 -3.07 -13.49 13.81
CA PRO A 81 -4.51 -13.60 13.92
C PRO A 81 -5.16 -12.42 14.63
N PHE A 82 -6.34 -12.06 14.14
CA PHE A 82 -7.38 -11.33 14.83
C PHE A 82 -8.50 -12.30 15.17
N PHE A 83 -8.80 -12.45 16.45
CA PHE A 83 -9.66 -13.52 16.94
C PHE A 83 -10.53 -13.06 18.09
N VAL A 84 -11.57 -13.85 18.36
CA VAL A 84 -12.49 -13.65 19.49
C VAL A 84 -12.60 -14.93 20.29
N ASP A 85 -12.94 -14.80 21.57
CA ASP A 85 -13.50 -15.92 22.32
C ASP A 85 -15.00 -16.01 22.05
N VAL A 86 -15.45 -17.09 21.42
CA VAL A 86 -16.87 -17.26 21.06
C VAL A 86 -17.78 -17.49 22.27
N ALA A 87 -17.22 -17.75 23.45
CA ALA A 87 -17.98 -17.84 24.69
C ALA A 87 -18.29 -16.45 25.30
N GLU A 88 -17.67 -15.38 24.80
CA GLU A 88 -17.85 -14.01 25.29
C GLU A 88 -18.92 -13.20 24.54
N GLU A 89 -20.00 -13.86 24.11
CA GLU A 89 -21.13 -13.21 23.41
C GLU A 89 -21.75 -12.08 24.24
N ALA A 90 -21.88 -12.26 25.56
CA ALA A 90 -22.44 -11.25 26.46
C ALA A 90 -21.59 -9.97 26.54
N ALA A 91 -20.29 -10.04 26.21
CA ALA A 91 -19.39 -8.90 26.14
C ALA A 91 -19.30 -8.30 24.71
N GLY A 92 -20.05 -8.85 23.74
CA GLY A 92 -20.03 -8.39 22.36
C GLY A 92 -18.80 -8.83 21.58
N PHE A 93 -18.23 -10.00 21.93
CA PHE A 93 -17.06 -10.60 21.28
C PHE A 93 -15.85 -9.65 21.23
N PRO A 94 -15.20 -9.34 22.37
CA PRO A 94 -13.95 -8.58 22.38
C PRO A 94 -12.93 -9.16 21.41
N VAL A 95 -12.26 -8.29 20.66
CA VAL A 95 -11.30 -8.70 19.63
C VAL A 95 -9.89 -8.65 20.20
N CYS A 96 -9.19 -9.76 20.04
CA CYS A 96 -7.79 -9.92 20.40
C CYS A 96 -6.92 -10.07 19.16
N PHE A 97 -5.66 -9.68 19.31
CA PHE A 97 -4.57 -9.85 18.38
C PHE A 97 -3.46 -10.67 19.05
N ALA A 98 -2.69 -11.43 18.28
CA ALA A 98 -1.47 -12.07 18.78
C ALA A 98 -0.41 -12.10 17.69
N LYS A 99 0.86 -11.87 18.04
CA LYS A 99 1.97 -11.98 17.09
C LYS A 99 2.33 -13.44 16.85
N HIS A 100 2.47 -13.83 15.59
CA HIS A 100 2.95 -15.13 15.18
C HIS A 100 4.47 -15.27 15.45
N GLY A 101 4.95 -16.53 15.55
CA GLY A 101 6.38 -16.85 15.56
C GLY A 101 7.03 -17.02 16.95
N GLY A 102 6.31 -16.78 18.05
CA GLY A 102 6.85 -16.92 19.41
C GLY A 102 6.77 -18.32 20.04
N GLY A 103 6.13 -19.29 19.36
CA GLY A 103 5.84 -20.62 19.94
C GLY A 103 4.81 -20.61 21.07
N ARG A 104 4.19 -19.45 21.31
CA ARG A 104 3.10 -19.20 22.27
C ARG A 104 2.12 -18.18 21.65
N TRP A 105 0.90 -18.16 22.18
CA TRP A 105 -0.15 -17.22 21.79
C TRP A 105 -0.50 -16.34 22.98
N ASP A 106 -0.07 -15.08 22.93
CA ASP A 106 -0.41 -14.06 23.92
C ASP A 106 -1.52 -13.16 23.36
N ALA A 107 -2.71 -13.23 23.95
CA ALA A 107 -3.85 -12.43 23.54
C ALA A 107 -3.69 -10.99 23.99
N ILE A 108 -3.60 -10.08 23.01
CA ILE A 108 -3.57 -8.63 23.19
C ILE A 108 -4.96 -8.11 22.85
N PRO A 109 -5.74 -7.57 23.81
CA PRO A 109 -7.02 -6.94 23.51
C PRO A 109 -6.80 -5.72 22.62
N VAL A 110 -7.52 -5.62 21.51
CA VAL A 110 -7.40 -4.48 20.57
C VAL A 110 -8.72 -3.73 20.38
N ALA A 111 -9.84 -4.34 20.76
CA ALA A 111 -11.13 -3.68 20.86
C ALA A 111 -12.04 -4.39 21.86
N GLY A 112 -12.79 -3.62 22.65
CA GLY A 112 -13.71 -4.16 23.65
C GLY A 112 -14.97 -4.85 23.10
N SER A 113 -15.19 -4.80 21.78
CA SER A 113 -16.25 -5.56 21.11
C SER A 113 -15.97 -5.67 19.61
N LEU A 114 -16.57 -6.65 18.95
CA LEU A 114 -16.46 -6.86 17.51
C LEU A 114 -17.02 -5.68 16.72
N ARG A 115 -18.13 -5.10 17.18
CA ARG A 115 -18.70 -3.87 16.63
C ARG A 115 -17.70 -2.72 16.66
N ARG A 116 -17.09 -2.44 17.83
CA ARG A 116 -16.11 -1.36 17.96
C ARG A 116 -14.90 -1.59 17.05
N PHE A 117 -14.43 -2.83 16.94
CA PHE A 117 -13.34 -3.15 16.02
C PHE A 117 -13.70 -2.85 14.57
N GLY A 118 -14.89 -3.26 14.11
CA GLY A 118 -15.39 -2.93 12.77
C GLY A 118 -15.49 -1.42 12.51
N GLU A 119 -15.97 -0.64 13.48
CA GLU A 119 -16.03 0.82 13.39
C GLU A 119 -14.64 1.46 13.24
N ILE A 120 -13.65 0.97 14.01
CA ILE A 120 -12.25 1.42 13.92
C ILE A 120 -11.72 1.16 12.50
N LEU A 121 -11.88 -0.06 11.98
CA LEU A 121 -11.42 -0.41 10.63
C LEU A 121 -12.10 0.42 9.54
N LEU A 122 -13.42 0.66 9.65
CA LEU A 122 -14.15 1.51 8.71
C LEU A 122 -13.65 2.96 8.75
N ARG A 123 -13.35 3.50 9.94
CA ARG A 123 -12.83 4.86 10.09
C ARG A 123 -11.44 4.99 9.49
N LEU A 124 -10.55 4.03 9.76
CA LEU A 124 -9.23 3.97 9.13
C LEU A 124 -9.33 3.90 7.60
N LYS A 125 -10.18 3.02 7.09
CA LYS A 125 -10.43 2.88 5.65
C LYS A 125 -10.96 4.16 5.01
N ALA A 126 -11.85 4.89 5.70
CA ALA A 126 -12.43 6.13 5.21
C ALA A 126 -11.40 7.27 5.13
N VAL A 127 -10.39 7.29 6.01
CA VAL A 127 -9.29 8.25 5.95
C VAL A 127 -8.36 7.95 4.76
N GLY A 128 -8.12 6.67 4.46
CA GLY A 128 -7.31 6.23 3.33
C GLY A 128 -5.83 6.57 3.51
N ASP A 129 -5.19 7.08 2.46
CA ASP A 129 -3.73 7.35 2.41
C ASP A 129 -3.32 8.68 3.05
N ASP A 130 -4.16 9.26 3.90
CA ASP A 130 -3.79 10.46 4.66
C ASP A 130 -3.15 10.09 5.99
N ASP A 131 -1.85 9.75 5.94
CA ASP A 131 -1.09 9.29 7.10
C ASP A 131 -1.17 10.23 8.31
N ALA A 132 -1.26 11.54 8.08
CA ALA A 132 -1.41 12.52 9.15
C ALA A 132 -2.77 12.42 9.85
N GLN A 133 -3.85 12.18 9.10
CA GLN A 133 -5.18 11.96 9.68
C GLN A 133 -5.30 10.59 10.33
N VAL A 134 -4.71 9.54 9.73
CA VAL A 134 -4.67 8.20 10.34
C VAL A 134 -3.93 8.26 11.67
N SER A 135 -2.75 8.88 11.70
CA SER A 135 -1.93 8.99 12.92
C SER A 135 -2.69 9.69 14.04
N ARG A 136 -3.35 10.82 13.75
CA ARG A 136 -4.17 11.54 14.74
C ARG A 136 -5.32 10.68 15.25
N PHE A 137 -6.03 9.99 14.36
CA PHE A 137 -7.11 9.10 14.78
C PHE A 137 -6.61 8.01 15.73
N VAL A 138 -5.48 7.37 15.42
CA VAL A 138 -4.89 6.33 16.27
C VAL A 138 -4.48 6.90 17.63
N GLU A 139 -3.83 8.07 17.66
CA GLU A 139 -3.38 8.71 18.90
C GLU A 139 -4.53 9.20 19.80
N ASP A 140 -5.61 9.71 19.20
CA ASP A 140 -6.72 10.32 19.93
C ASP A 140 -7.73 9.28 20.44
N GLU A 141 -7.89 8.15 19.75
CA GLU A 141 -9.05 7.26 19.92
C GLU A 141 -8.70 5.81 20.28
N LEU A 142 -7.43 5.43 20.15
CA LEU A 142 -6.95 4.07 20.39
C LEU A 142 -5.85 4.07 21.45
N ASP A 143 -5.65 2.94 22.13
CA ASP A 143 -4.58 2.81 23.10
C ASP A 143 -3.26 2.54 22.38
N VAL A 144 -2.42 3.56 22.24
CA VAL A 144 -1.10 3.44 21.61
C VAL A 144 -0.08 2.68 22.46
N ALA A 145 -0.42 2.31 23.71
CA ALA A 145 0.36 1.34 24.46
C ALA A 145 0.12 -0.09 23.97
N ASP A 146 -0.98 -0.36 23.25
CA ASP A 146 -1.22 -1.66 22.63
C ASP A 146 -0.21 -1.88 21.48
N PRO A 147 0.46 -3.04 21.44
CA PRO A 147 1.45 -3.33 20.41
C PRO A 147 0.94 -3.13 18.98
N LEU A 148 -0.31 -3.54 18.70
CA LEU A 148 -0.91 -3.37 17.36
C LEU A 148 -1.01 -1.89 16.97
N TRP A 149 -1.64 -1.06 17.81
CA TRP A 149 -1.91 0.33 17.46
C TRP A 149 -0.62 1.16 17.42
N SER A 150 0.35 0.83 18.28
CA SER A 150 1.69 1.40 18.20
C SER A 150 2.38 1.12 16.86
N GLU A 151 2.20 -0.09 16.33
CA GLU A 151 2.83 -0.54 15.07
C GLU A 151 2.15 0.09 13.85
N VAL A 152 0.82 0.20 13.85
CA VAL A 152 0.06 0.96 12.85
C VAL A 152 0.54 2.41 12.79
N LEU A 153 0.68 3.06 13.95
CA LEU A 153 1.14 4.45 14.05
C LEU A 153 2.57 4.60 13.54
N GLN A 154 3.46 3.67 13.89
CA GLN A 154 4.84 3.67 13.41
C GLN A 154 4.90 3.53 11.89
N ALA A 155 4.23 2.53 11.31
CA ALA A 155 4.21 2.29 9.87
C ALA A 155 3.71 3.52 9.08
N ARG A 156 2.68 4.19 9.59
CA ARG A 156 2.13 5.41 8.96
C ARG A 156 3.10 6.59 9.02
N ARG A 157 3.81 6.77 10.14
CA ARG A 157 4.84 7.81 10.27
C ARG A 157 6.04 7.56 9.37
N GLU A 158 6.48 6.30 9.27
CA GLU A 158 7.56 5.90 8.36
C GLU A 158 7.17 6.14 6.91
N HIS A 159 5.98 5.70 6.50
CA HIS A 159 5.46 5.96 5.15
C HIS A 159 5.39 7.47 4.83
N ALA A 160 4.87 8.29 5.75
CA ALA A 160 4.81 9.74 5.57
C ALA A 160 6.19 10.40 5.44
N ALA A 161 7.21 9.86 6.12
CA ALA A 161 8.58 10.35 6.07
C ALA A 161 9.30 9.93 4.78
N GLU A 162 9.08 8.70 4.30
CA GLU A 162 9.69 8.16 3.08
C GLU A 162 9.02 8.68 1.80
N PHE A 163 7.70 8.84 1.83
CA PHE A 163 6.88 9.27 0.70
C PHE A 163 6.14 10.57 1.06
N PRO A 164 6.86 11.69 1.28
CA PRO A 164 6.20 12.95 1.58
C PRO A 164 5.27 13.30 0.42
N LYS A 165 4.01 13.64 0.73
CA LYS A 165 3.01 14.08 -0.27
C LYS A 165 3.63 15.21 -1.10
N ILE A 166 4.01 14.91 -2.34
CA ILE A 166 4.46 15.91 -3.29
C ILE A 166 3.21 16.72 -3.66
N ALA A 167 3.24 18.03 -3.40
CA ALA A 167 2.15 18.90 -3.78
C ALA A 167 1.85 18.74 -5.29
N PRO A 168 0.58 18.69 -5.71
CA PRO A 168 0.20 18.51 -7.12
C PRO A 168 0.80 19.56 -8.07
N ALA A 169 1.38 20.64 -7.55
CA ALA A 169 2.13 21.64 -8.30
C ALA A 169 3.31 21.08 -9.14
N ALA A 170 3.80 19.86 -8.87
CA ALA A 170 4.80 19.21 -9.72
C ALA A 170 4.21 18.41 -10.89
N TYR A 171 2.92 18.07 -10.83
CA TYR A 171 2.23 17.29 -11.86
C TYR A 171 1.42 18.21 -12.78
N ASP A 172 2.05 18.69 -13.84
CA ASP A 172 1.35 19.29 -14.97
C ASP A 172 1.02 18.18 -15.99
N PRO A 173 -0.26 17.84 -16.23
CA PRO A 173 -0.65 16.85 -17.23
C PRO A 173 -0.11 17.18 -18.64
N ALA A 174 0.11 18.46 -18.95
CA ALA A 174 0.72 18.87 -20.21
C ALA A 174 2.17 18.36 -20.37
N ASN A 175 2.84 17.96 -19.28
CA ASN A 175 4.15 17.31 -19.34
C ASN A 175 4.11 15.89 -19.91
N LEU A 176 2.94 15.24 -19.93
CA LEU A 176 2.75 13.92 -20.56
C LEU A 176 2.39 14.02 -22.05
N ALA A 177 2.00 15.20 -22.54
CA ALA A 177 1.68 15.40 -23.94
C ALA A 177 2.91 15.12 -24.82
N THR A 178 2.70 14.39 -25.91
CA THR A 178 3.73 14.17 -26.93
C THR A 178 3.94 15.46 -27.71
N VAL A 179 5.15 15.99 -27.68
CA VAL A 179 5.55 17.25 -28.33
C VAL A 179 6.81 17.08 -29.16
N GLU A 180 7.05 18.05 -30.01
CA GLU A 180 8.31 18.24 -30.73
C GLU A 180 9.12 19.35 -30.05
N LEU A 181 10.40 19.09 -29.76
CA LEU A 181 11.33 20.12 -29.29
C LEU A 181 12.10 20.66 -30.49
N VAL A 182 11.95 21.95 -30.76
CA VAL A 182 12.57 22.65 -31.89
C VAL A 182 13.49 23.74 -31.36
N VAL A 183 14.71 23.81 -31.89
CA VAL A 183 15.61 24.95 -31.72
C VAL A 183 15.23 25.99 -32.78
N THR A 184 14.85 27.19 -32.35
CA THR A 184 14.42 28.31 -33.22
C THR A 184 15.48 29.40 -33.34
N ASP A 185 16.46 29.40 -32.43
CA ASP A 185 17.63 30.28 -32.47
C ASP A 185 18.80 29.54 -31.83
N PHE A 186 19.97 29.56 -32.46
CA PHE A 186 21.18 28.88 -31.97
C PHE A 186 22.07 29.79 -31.12
N GLY A 187 21.70 31.06 -30.97
CA GLY A 187 22.39 32.03 -30.12
C GLY A 187 23.81 32.37 -30.57
N SER A 188 24.51 33.12 -29.72
CA SER A 188 25.90 33.56 -29.97
C SER A 188 26.93 32.46 -29.68
N GLN A 189 26.60 31.47 -28.85
CA GLN A 189 27.49 30.37 -28.44
C GLN A 189 27.34 29.12 -29.33
N LYS A 190 27.33 29.31 -30.65
CA LYS A 190 27.01 28.26 -31.65
C LYS A 190 27.82 26.97 -31.50
N LEU A 191 29.10 27.06 -31.11
CA LEU A 191 29.95 25.87 -30.92
C LEU A 191 29.43 24.93 -29.82
N LYS A 192 28.87 25.47 -28.73
CA LYS A 192 28.28 24.66 -27.65
C LYS A 192 27.01 23.96 -28.11
N VAL A 193 26.17 24.67 -28.86
CA VAL A 193 24.94 24.11 -29.42
C VAL A 193 25.25 23.02 -30.46
N ILE A 194 26.27 23.22 -31.30
CA ILE A 194 26.75 22.20 -32.26
C ILE A 194 27.19 20.93 -31.54
N GLN A 195 27.91 21.04 -30.41
CA GLN A 195 28.32 19.87 -29.62
C GLN A 195 27.11 19.11 -29.06
N ILE A 196 26.10 19.82 -28.56
CA ILE A 196 24.86 19.22 -28.06
C ILE A 196 24.11 18.52 -29.20
N VAL A 197 23.89 19.21 -30.33
CA VAL A 197 23.21 18.66 -31.53
C VAL A 197 23.91 17.41 -32.06
N ARG A 198 25.24 17.43 -32.12
CA ARG A 198 26.04 16.28 -32.56
C ARG A 198 25.82 15.06 -31.67
N ARG A 199 25.83 15.28 -30.34
CA ARG A 199 25.63 14.21 -29.35
C ARG A 199 24.23 13.61 -29.42
N ILE A 200 23.19 14.45 -29.52
CA ILE A 200 21.80 13.98 -29.47
C ILE A 200 21.35 13.33 -30.79
N LEU A 201 21.83 13.83 -31.95
CA LEU A 201 21.45 13.30 -33.26
C LEU A 201 22.43 12.24 -33.78
N GLY A 202 23.59 12.04 -33.11
CA GLY A 202 24.59 11.05 -33.52
C GLY A 202 25.28 11.37 -34.85
N VAL A 203 25.31 12.63 -35.26
CA VAL A 203 25.83 13.07 -36.57
C VAL A 203 27.32 13.43 -36.53
N SER A 204 27.95 13.59 -37.69
CA SER A 204 29.32 14.10 -37.80
C SER A 204 29.41 15.60 -37.46
N PRO A 205 30.61 16.13 -37.17
CA PRO A 205 30.80 17.58 -36.95
C PRO A 205 30.35 18.45 -38.12
N GLN A 206 30.57 18.01 -39.36
CA GLN A 206 30.20 18.76 -40.57
C GLN A 206 28.68 18.78 -40.75
N GLU A 207 28.00 17.67 -40.51
CA GLU A 207 26.54 17.58 -40.54
C GLU A 207 25.91 18.43 -39.43
N ALA A 208 26.45 18.38 -38.21
CA ALA A 208 25.98 19.22 -37.11
C ALA A 208 26.10 20.72 -37.43
N LEU A 209 27.20 21.13 -38.07
CA LEU A 209 27.39 22.52 -38.53
C LEU A 209 26.35 22.90 -39.59
N ALA A 210 26.07 22.02 -40.55
CA ALA A 210 25.06 22.24 -41.58
C ALA A 210 23.64 22.31 -41.01
N LEU A 211 23.33 21.53 -39.97
CA LEU A 211 22.04 21.55 -39.28
C LEU A 211 21.82 22.84 -38.49
N VAL A 212 22.86 23.35 -37.81
CA VAL A 212 22.81 24.61 -37.05
C VAL A 212 22.79 25.86 -37.95
N ALA A 213 23.08 25.72 -39.25
CA ALA A 213 22.93 26.79 -40.23
C ALA A 213 21.48 26.99 -40.69
N ARG A 214 20.57 26.07 -40.37
CA ARG A 214 19.15 26.17 -40.71
C ARG A 214 18.44 27.18 -39.79
N PRO A 215 17.30 27.75 -40.21
CA PRO A 215 16.53 28.64 -39.34
C PRO A 215 15.95 27.91 -38.13
N GLU A 216 15.58 26.64 -38.29
CA GLU A 216 15.04 25.81 -37.23
C GLU A 216 15.58 24.38 -37.31
N LEU A 217 15.65 23.71 -36.17
CA LEU A 217 16.06 22.30 -36.08
C LEU A 217 15.22 21.56 -35.06
N LEU A 218 14.52 20.51 -35.52
CA LEU A 218 13.92 19.52 -34.65
C LEU A 218 15.02 18.70 -33.96
N VAL A 219 15.00 18.67 -32.63
CA VAL A 219 16.04 18.01 -31.82
C VAL A 219 15.50 16.86 -30.95
N GLY A 220 14.19 16.71 -30.84
CA GLY A 220 13.58 15.58 -30.12
C GLY A 220 12.07 15.50 -30.29
N LYS A 221 11.53 14.30 -30.10
CA LYS A 221 10.08 14.01 -30.06
C LYS A 221 9.79 13.12 -28.87
N GLY A 222 8.69 13.36 -28.15
CA GLY A 222 8.27 12.53 -27.03
C GLY A 222 7.48 13.30 -25.98
N PRO A 223 7.20 12.67 -24.82
CA PRO A 223 6.56 13.34 -23.70
C PRO A 223 7.33 14.59 -23.31
N ARG A 224 6.64 15.73 -23.13
CA ARG A 224 7.28 17.01 -22.79
C ARG A 224 8.24 16.88 -21.59
N ILE A 225 7.90 16.08 -20.57
CA ILE A 225 8.75 15.82 -19.40
C ILE A 225 10.14 15.28 -19.76
N SER A 226 10.24 14.39 -20.76
CA SER A 226 11.51 13.77 -21.14
C SER A 226 12.41 14.75 -21.92
N LEU A 227 11.82 15.75 -22.56
CA LEU A 227 12.51 16.75 -23.36
C LEU A 227 12.91 18.02 -22.58
N GLN A 228 12.39 18.22 -21.36
CA GLN A 228 12.71 19.38 -20.51
C GLN A 228 14.21 19.51 -20.22
N ARG A 229 14.89 18.40 -19.90
CA ARG A 229 16.34 18.41 -19.63
C ARG A 229 17.14 18.88 -20.85
N LEU A 230 16.76 18.41 -22.04
CA LEU A 230 17.41 18.79 -23.29
C LEU A 230 17.15 20.26 -23.63
N ALA A 231 15.92 20.74 -23.45
CA ALA A 231 15.56 22.14 -23.64
C ALA A 231 16.36 23.06 -22.70
N ALA A 232 16.49 22.69 -21.43
CA ALA A 232 17.29 23.43 -20.45
C ALA A 232 18.78 23.45 -20.82
N GLU A 233 19.34 22.33 -21.28
CA GLU A 233 20.74 22.24 -21.72
C GLU A 233 21.01 23.13 -22.94
N LEU A 234 20.13 23.10 -23.95
CA LEU A 234 20.22 23.97 -25.13
C LEU A 234 20.09 25.44 -24.76
N THR A 235 19.16 25.77 -23.85
CA THR A 235 18.96 27.15 -23.36
C THR A 235 20.18 27.65 -22.59
N ALA A 236 20.76 26.82 -21.72
CA ALA A 236 22.01 27.15 -21.01
C ALA A 236 23.20 27.34 -21.96
N ALA A 237 23.21 26.64 -23.09
CA ALA A 237 24.16 26.83 -24.18
C ALA A 237 23.87 28.07 -25.05
N GLY A 238 22.80 28.82 -24.76
CA GLY A 238 22.44 30.07 -25.42
C GLY A 238 21.45 29.96 -26.58
N ALA A 239 20.92 28.77 -26.86
CA ALA A 239 19.87 28.58 -27.86
C ALA A 239 18.48 28.97 -27.32
N ARG A 240 17.55 29.27 -28.22
CA ARG A 240 16.12 29.36 -27.91
C ARG A 240 15.43 28.09 -28.40
N THR A 241 14.64 27.48 -27.53
CA THR A 241 13.87 26.27 -27.84
C THR A 241 12.38 26.48 -27.66
N GLU A 242 11.59 25.80 -28.48
CA GLU A 242 10.13 25.80 -28.42
C GLU A 242 9.60 24.36 -28.37
N PHE A 243 8.59 24.12 -27.54
CA PHE A 243 7.81 22.87 -27.57
C PHE A 243 6.59 23.08 -28.45
N ARG A 244 6.49 22.33 -29.54
CA ARG A 244 5.36 22.40 -30.47
C ARG A 244 4.47 21.16 -30.31
N PRO A 245 3.13 21.29 -30.34
CA PRO A 245 2.25 20.14 -30.44
C PRO A 245 2.63 19.31 -31.67
N ARG A 246 2.57 17.98 -31.56
CA ARG A 246 2.72 17.14 -32.74
C ARG A 246 1.47 17.31 -33.60
N THR A 247 1.63 17.83 -34.81
CA THR A 247 0.59 17.75 -35.83
C THR A 247 0.86 16.46 -36.58
N ASP A 248 -0.02 15.47 -36.40
CA ASP A 248 0.04 14.20 -37.12
C ASP A 248 -0.24 14.40 -38.62
#